data_AF-E3K2J9-F1
#
_entry.id   AF-E3K2J9-F1
#
_cell.length_a   1.000
_cell.length_b   1.000
_cell.length_c   1.000
_cell.angle_alpha   90.00
_cell.angle_beta   90.00
_cell.angle_gamma   90.00
#
_symmetry.space_group_name_H-M   'P 1'
#
loop_
_entity.id
_entity.type
_entity.pdbx_description
1 polymer ?
#
loop_
_entity_poly.entity_id
_entity_poly.type
_entity_poly.pdbx_seq_one_letter_code
_entity_poly.pdbx_strand_id
1 'polypeptide(L)'
;MHFSNFSNLLSVIFMLLLVIAGATGRFTCARSHYGYCTFEDRLTIPINYAFGPAFAPQSNSNDLVLTCEHSKLPVGTPKGTCCDRSVGDVFFRSDDDPLIVYYDDYNKHGCHEASNTK
;
A
#
# COMPACT_ATOMS: atom_id res chain seq x y z
N MET A 1 12.10 -28.79 -30.75
CA MET A 1 12.56 -28.26 -29.45
C MET A 1 11.96 -26.87 -29.26
N HIS A 2 10.68 -26.77 -28.87
CA HIS A 2 9.95 -25.49 -28.83
C HIS A 2 9.01 -25.36 -27.60
N PHE A 3 9.09 -26.30 -26.66
CA PHE A 3 8.24 -26.37 -25.46
C PHE A 3 8.94 -25.76 -24.22
N SER A 4 10.28 -25.80 -24.17
CA SER A 4 11.05 -25.35 -23.00
C SER A 4 10.99 -23.85 -22.78
N ASN A 5 10.95 -23.06 -23.86
CA ASN A 5 10.86 -21.59 -23.76
C ASN A 5 9.48 -21.12 -23.28
N PHE A 6 8.42 -21.83 -23.64
CA PHE A 6 7.06 -21.48 -23.22
C PHE A 6 6.86 -21.76 -21.73
N SER A 7 7.36 -22.91 -21.25
CA SER A 7 7.30 -23.26 -19.81
C SER A 7 8.09 -22.27 -18.95
N ASN A 8 9.29 -21.84 -19.40
CA ASN A 8 10.09 -20.84 -18.71
C ASN A 8 9.41 -19.46 -18.69
N LEU A 9 8.83 -19.04 -19.82
CA LEU A 9 8.07 -17.78 -19.89
C LEU A 9 6.86 -17.82 -18.94
N LEU A 10 6.12 -18.92 -18.92
CA LEU A 10 4.94 -19.10 -18.09
C LEU A 10 5.31 -19.14 -16.60
N SER A 11 6.43 -19.78 -16.25
CA SER A 11 6.98 -19.80 -14.89
C SER A 11 7.39 -18.40 -14.42
N VAL A 12 8.06 -17.61 -15.27
CA VAL A 12 8.44 -16.22 -14.98
C VAL A 12 7.19 -15.35 -14.76
N ILE A 13 6.18 -15.49 -15.61
CA ILE A 13 4.90 -14.78 -15.47
C ILE A 13 4.21 -15.18 -14.16
N PHE A 14 4.19 -16.48 -13.82
CA PHE A 14 3.55 -16.96 -12.59
C PHE A 14 4.27 -16.47 -11.32
N MET A 15 5.60 -16.45 -11.33
CA MET A 15 6.40 -15.88 -10.24
C MET A 15 6.17 -14.36 -10.10
N LEU A 16 6.10 -13.63 -11.22
CA LEU A 16 5.75 -12.20 -11.20
C LEU A 16 4.34 -11.97 -10.62
N LEU A 17 3.36 -12.77 -11.02
CA LEU A 17 1.99 -12.67 -10.49
C LEU A 17 1.91 -12.98 -8.99
N LEU A 18 2.66 -13.97 -8.50
CA LEU A 18 2.75 -14.29 -7.07
C LEU A 18 3.41 -13.15 -6.28
N VAL A 19 4.43 -12.50 -6.83
CA VAL A 19 5.09 -11.34 -6.21
C VAL A 19 4.14 -10.14 -6.16
N ILE A 20 3.35 -9.90 -7.21
CA ILE A 20 2.36 -8.82 -7.26
C ILE A 20 1.24 -9.08 -6.23
N ALA A 21 0.76 -10.32 -6.12
CA ALA A 21 -0.26 -10.70 -5.13
C ALA A 21 0.26 -10.64 -3.68
N GLY A 22 1.56 -10.88 -3.46
CA GLY A 22 2.19 -10.78 -2.14
C GLY A 22 2.40 -9.35 -1.64
N ALA A 23 2.38 -8.36 -2.54
CA ALA A 23 2.48 -6.94 -2.19
C ALA A 23 1.13 -6.36 -1.73
N THR A 24 0.00 -6.94 -2.16
CA THR A 24 -1.35 -6.64 -1.66
C THR A 24 -1.68 -7.50 -0.44
N GLY A 25 -0.92 -7.33 0.63
CA GLY A 25 -1.15 -8.02 1.89
C GLY A 25 -2.18 -7.30 2.77
N ARG A 26 -2.80 -8.06 3.68
CA ARG A 26 -3.48 -7.46 4.83
C ARG A 26 -2.43 -6.93 5.80
N PHE A 27 -2.73 -5.86 6.52
CA PHE A 27 -1.83 -5.27 7.52
C PHE A 27 -2.60 -4.79 8.75
N THR A 28 -1.87 -4.58 9.84
CA THR A 28 -2.41 -4.02 11.09
C THR A 28 -1.49 -2.93 11.60
N CYS A 29 -2.09 -1.89 12.18
CA CYS A 29 -1.35 -0.79 12.80
C CYS A 29 -1.34 -0.98 14.31
N ALA A 30 -0.34 -1.71 14.81
CA ALA A 30 -0.16 -1.85 16.25
C ALA A 30 0.21 -0.48 16.84
N ARG A 31 -0.64 0.07 17.72
CA ARG A 31 -0.49 1.38 18.41
C ARG A 31 -0.71 2.62 17.56
N SER A 32 -0.66 2.52 16.24
CA SER A 32 -0.97 3.64 15.34
C SER A 32 -2.49 3.71 15.11
N HIS A 33 -3.03 4.92 15.22
CA HIS A 33 -4.47 5.16 15.11
C HIS A 33 -4.95 5.33 13.66
N TYR A 34 -4.01 5.42 12.71
CA TYR A 34 -4.31 5.79 11.32
C TYR A 34 -3.54 4.90 10.35
N GLY A 35 -4.29 4.01 9.69
CA GLY A 35 -3.76 3.15 8.63
C GLY A 35 -4.19 3.66 7.25
N TYR A 36 -3.24 3.66 6.33
CA TYR A 36 -3.40 4.17 4.97
C TYR A 36 -2.73 3.23 3.96
N CYS A 37 -3.07 3.44 2.69
CA CYS A 37 -2.33 2.87 1.59
C CYS A 37 -1.44 3.96 1.00
N THR A 38 -0.17 3.66 0.75
CA THR A 38 0.77 4.66 0.24
C THR A 38 1.59 4.12 -0.90
N PHE A 39 1.84 4.97 -1.89
CA PHE A 39 2.82 4.74 -2.94
C PHE A 39 4.00 5.71 -2.80
N GLU A 40 5.22 5.19 -2.85
CA GLU A 40 6.45 6.00 -2.84
C GLU A 40 6.81 6.45 -4.26
N ASP A 41 6.72 7.74 -4.54
CA ASP A 41 7.17 8.31 -5.81
C ASP A 41 8.68 8.57 -5.79
N ARG A 42 9.44 7.54 -6.16
CA ARG A 42 10.91 7.58 -6.24
C ARG A 42 11.45 8.40 -7.42
N LEU A 43 10.57 8.95 -8.28
CA LEU A 43 10.97 9.86 -9.35
C LEU A 43 11.16 11.31 -8.84
N THR A 44 10.79 11.57 -7.59
CA THR A 44 10.93 12.87 -6.93
C THR A 44 12.04 12.85 -5.88
N ILE A 45 12.75 13.97 -5.73
CA ILE A 45 13.79 14.17 -4.71
C ILE A 45 13.53 15.53 -4.04
N PRO A 46 13.20 15.58 -2.73
CA PRO A 46 12.94 14.44 -1.84
C PRO A 46 11.72 13.61 -2.29
N ILE A 47 11.62 12.37 -1.79
CA ILE A 47 10.57 11.42 -2.17
C ILE A 47 9.20 11.95 -1.74
N ASN A 48 8.22 11.86 -2.63
CA ASN A 48 6.82 12.12 -2.32
C ASN A 48 6.07 10.81 -2.05
N TYR A 49 5.08 10.88 -1.18
CA TYR A 49 4.19 9.78 -0.84
C TYR A 49 2.77 10.11 -1.28
N ALA A 50 2.18 9.25 -2.11
CA ALA A 50 0.78 9.34 -2.49
C ALA A 50 -0.06 8.49 -1.54
N PHE A 51 -0.94 9.12 -0.77
CA PHE A 51 -1.82 8.48 0.22
C PHE A 51 -3.20 8.22 -0.36
N GLY A 52 -3.70 7.01 -0.09
CA GLY A 52 -5.04 6.52 -0.43
C GLY A 52 -5.68 5.78 0.75
N PRO A 53 -7.00 5.55 0.68
CA PRO A 53 -7.73 4.90 1.75
C PRO A 53 -7.34 3.41 1.88
N ALA A 54 -7.16 2.96 3.13
CA ALA A 54 -7.11 1.55 3.45
C ALA A 54 -8.50 1.04 3.84
N PHE A 55 -8.84 -0.16 3.41
CA PHE A 55 -10.18 -0.73 3.64
C PHE A 55 -10.12 -1.84 4.69
N ALA A 56 -11.13 -1.91 5.56
CA ALA A 56 -11.31 -3.00 6.51
C ALA A 56 -12.44 -3.93 6.03
N PRO A 57 -12.14 -5.18 5.59
CA PRO A 57 -13.17 -6.07 5.05
C PRO A 57 -14.17 -6.59 6.10
N GLN A 58 -13.83 -6.55 7.40
CA GLN A 58 -14.77 -6.84 8.50
C GLN A 58 -14.23 -6.34 9.84
N SER A 59 -15.01 -5.52 10.54
CA SER A 59 -14.69 -5.00 11.89
C SER A 59 -15.22 -5.96 12.97
N ASN A 60 -14.67 -7.17 13.05
CA ASN A 60 -15.17 -8.19 13.99
C ASN A 60 -14.25 -8.43 15.22
N SER A 61 -13.19 -7.64 15.38
CA SER A 61 -12.25 -7.75 16.50
C SER A 61 -11.58 -6.41 16.77
N ASN A 62 -11.11 -6.21 18.01
CA ASN A 62 -10.41 -4.99 18.45
C ASN A 62 -9.19 -4.60 17.59
N ASP A 63 -8.71 -5.49 16.73
CA ASP A 63 -7.68 -5.22 15.72
C ASP A 63 -8.33 -5.06 14.34
N LEU A 64 -8.31 -3.83 13.83
CA LEU A 64 -8.80 -3.50 12.49
C LEU A 64 -7.78 -3.99 11.46
N VAL A 65 -8.08 -5.10 10.79
CA VAL A 65 -7.25 -5.62 9.71
C VAL A 65 -7.55 -4.82 8.43
N LEU A 66 -6.52 -4.17 7.89
CA LEU A 66 -6.61 -3.28 6.73
C LEU A 66 -6.06 -3.96 5.47
N THR A 67 -6.55 -3.55 4.30
CA THR A 67 -6.03 -3.97 2.99
C THR A 67 -5.95 -2.79 2.03
N CYS A 68 -4.97 -2.86 1.11
CA CYS A 68 -4.81 -1.94 -0.01
C CYS A 68 -5.33 -2.48 -1.34
N GLU A 69 -5.95 -3.66 -1.35
CA GLU A 69 -6.48 -4.31 -2.55
C GLU A 69 -7.52 -3.45 -3.28
N HIS A 70 -8.27 -2.61 -2.55
CA HIS A 70 -9.27 -1.71 -3.12
C HIS A 70 -8.80 -0.25 -3.18
N SER A 71 -7.56 0.04 -2.78
CA SER A 71 -7.00 1.38 -2.86
C SER A 71 -6.75 1.74 -4.32
N LYS A 72 -7.50 2.69 -4.85
CA LYS A 72 -7.40 3.13 -6.25
C LYS A 72 -6.28 4.14 -6.48
N LEU A 73 -5.16 4.00 -5.77
CA LEU A 73 -4.02 4.89 -5.96
C LEU A 73 -3.54 4.78 -7.41
N PRO A 74 -3.38 5.92 -8.13
CA PRO A 74 -3.22 5.91 -9.59
C PRO A 74 -1.87 5.36 -10.07
N VAL A 75 -0.91 5.13 -9.16
CA VAL A 75 0.46 4.75 -9.52
C VAL A 75 1.00 3.65 -8.62
N GLY A 76 1.53 2.61 -9.26
CA GLY A 76 2.30 1.53 -8.63
C GLY A 76 1.51 0.58 -7.74
N THR A 77 2.23 -0.24 -6.98
CA THR A 77 1.63 -1.14 -6.00
C THR A 77 1.62 -0.46 -4.63
N PRO A 78 0.44 -0.08 -4.11
CA PRO A 78 0.37 0.59 -2.83
C PRO A 78 0.77 -0.36 -1.71
N LYS A 79 1.44 0.20 -0.71
CA LYS A 79 1.85 -0.50 0.50
C LYS A 79 1.00 -0.05 1.67
N GLY A 80 0.73 -0.95 2.61
CA GLY A 80 0.15 -0.58 3.89
C GLY A 80 1.11 0.33 4.66
N THR A 81 0.60 1.43 5.19
CA THR A 81 1.37 2.38 6.00
C THR A 81 0.57 2.73 7.24
N CYS A 82 1.27 2.81 8.37
CA CYS A 82 0.73 3.22 9.65
C CYS A 82 1.34 4.56 10.06
N CYS A 83 0.54 5.49 10.55
CA CYS A 83 0.99 6.79 11.02
C CYS A 83 0.53 7.06 12.46
N ASP A 84 1.36 7.71 13.26
CA ASP A 84 1.00 8.08 14.64
C ASP A 84 -0.04 9.21 14.66
N ARG A 85 -0.05 10.06 13.63
CA ARG A 85 -0.99 11.18 13.47
C ARG A 85 -1.73 11.08 12.14
N SER A 86 -2.95 11.62 12.12
CA SER A 86 -3.69 11.75 10.86
C SER A 86 -2.91 12.61 9.87
N VAL A 87 -2.81 12.11 8.64
CA VAL A 87 -2.17 12.80 7.50
C VAL A 87 -3.20 13.69 6.77
N GLY A 88 -4.45 13.69 7.24
CA GLY A 88 -5.56 14.45 6.70
C GLY A 88 -6.71 13.55 6.24
N ASP A 89 -7.64 14.15 5.51
CA ASP A 89 -8.90 13.54 5.08
C ASP A 89 -8.75 12.68 3.82
N VAL A 90 -7.81 11.73 3.86
CA VAL A 90 -7.52 10.79 2.76
C VAL A 90 -8.76 10.00 2.32
N PHE A 91 -9.64 9.67 3.27
CA PHE A 91 -10.86 8.89 3.01
C PHE A 91 -11.90 9.62 2.16
N PHE A 92 -11.91 10.96 2.20
CA PHE A 92 -12.91 11.76 1.47
C PHE A 92 -12.44 12.17 0.07
N ARG A 93 -11.18 11.83 -0.29
CA ARG A 93 -10.66 12.16 -1.61
C ARG A 93 -11.18 11.18 -2.65
N SER A 94 -11.34 11.67 -3.86
CA SER A 94 -11.67 10.83 -5.00
C SER A 94 -10.50 9.91 -5.33
N ASP A 95 -10.81 8.77 -5.94
CA ASP A 95 -9.83 7.76 -6.34
C ASP A 95 -8.70 8.32 -7.22
N ASP A 96 -9.03 9.30 -8.08
CA ASP A 96 -8.09 9.96 -9.00
C ASP A 96 -7.34 11.16 -8.35
N ASP A 97 -7.61 11.50 -7.09
CA ASP A 97 -7.00 12.62 -6.34
C ASP A 97 -6.25 12.11 -5.08
N PRO A 98 -5.10 11.43 -5.24
CA PRO A 98 -4.32 10.97 -4.10
C PRO A 98 -3.79 12.16 -3.30
N LEU A 99 -3.76 12.03 -1.96
CA LEU A 99 -3.12 13.05 -1.14
C LEU A 99 -1.59 12.91 -1.26
N ILE A 100 -0.94 13.91 -1.85
CA ILE A 100 0.52 13.95 -1.94
C ILE A 100 1.11 14.56 -0.67
N VAL A 101 2.03 13.81 -0.05
CA VAL A 101 2.69 14.16 1.21
C VAL A 101 4.19 14.09 0.99
N TYR A 102 4.89 15.17 1.31
CA TYR A 102 6.34 15.25 1.18
C TYR A 102 7.03 14.41 2.25
N TYR A 103 8.25 13.95 1.97
CA TYR A 103 9.08 13.14 2.89
C TYR A 103 9.13 13.68 4.33
N ASP A 104 9.32 14.98 4.50
CA ASP A 104 9.43 15.59 5.82
C ASP A 104 8.11 15.51 6.61
N ASP A 105 6.98 15.73 5.93
CA ASP A 105 5.67 15.61 6.54
C ASP A 105 5.34 14.14 6.84
N TYR A 106 5.68 13.21 5.94
CA TYR A 106 5.55 11.77 6.18
C TYR A 106 6.21 11.36 7.50
N ASN A 107 7.46 11.79 7.72
CA ASN A 107 8.18 11.53 8.97
C ASN A 107 7.58 12.27 10.17
N LYS A 108 7.14 13.52 9.99
CA LYS A 108 6.51 14.34 11.04
C LYS A 108 5.19 13.74 11.55
N HIS A 109 4.45 13.04 10.68
CA HIS A 109 3.25 12.30 11.02
C HIS A 109 3.54 10.92 11.65
N GLY A 110 4.81 10.53 11.76
CA GLY A 110 5.22 9.22 12.30
C GLY A 110 4.86 8.06 11.38
N CYS A 111 4.75 8.33 10.07
CA CYS A 111 4.37 7.32 9.11
C CYS A 111 5.50 6.31 8.88
N HIS A 112 5.13 5.04 8.73
CA HIS A 112 6.04 3.95 8.43
C HIS A 112 5.30 2.82 7.70
N GLU A 113 6.03 2.07 6.86
CA GLU A 113 5.50 0.89 6.17
C GLU A 113 5.01 -0.14 7.21
N ALA A 114 3.76 -0.57 7.06
CA ALA A 114 3.14 -1.58 7.91
C ALA A 114 3.64 -2.96 7.51
N SER A 115 3.87 -3.83 8.49
CA SER A 115 4.15 -5.23 8.20
C SER A 115 2.87 -5.94 7.77
N ASN A 116 2.94 -6.66 6.66
CA ASN A 116 1.84 -7.55 6.24
C ASN A 116 1.60 -8.61 7.32
N THR A 117 0.35 -8.78 7.72
CA THR A 117 -0.09 -9.92 8.52
C THR A 117 0.00 -11.19 7.67
N LYS A 118 0.72 -12.18 8.19
CA LYS A 118 0.88 -13.51 7.58
C LYS A 118 -0.43 -14.31 7.60
#